data_AF-A0A5S4THM2-F1
#
_entry.id   AF-A0A5S4THM2-F1
#
_cell.length_a   1.000
_cell.length_b   1.000
_cell.length_c   1.000
_cell.angle_alpha   90.00
_cell.angle_beta   90.00
_cell.angle_gamma   90.00
#
_symmetry.space_group_name_H-M   'P 1'
#
loop_
_entity.id
_entity.type
_entity.pdbx_description
1 polymer ?
#
loop_
_entity_poly.entity_id
_entity_poly.type
_entity_poly.pdbx_seq_one_letter_code
_entity_poly.pdbx_strand_id
1 'polypeptide(L)'
;KEDFSEAEIKESQDKLNAVYDSFSKKHGFVNNLSNTRALREDSNFPLVSSIEILDEEENFKAKGDIFSKRTITKAKVIDHVDTSLEALVLSISQKGYVDFDYMTNLTEKDRNTLIEELRGEIFLNIREENVSFNQKLSFDLEDGDLPFACSDETNSFKYTYVTKDEYLSGNIREKIGIVDSYINRLRQAERMLPEESENERETLANELSRLEYQKAELQRVMPKELEASEINVRLGATWIPPKDIERFIFETLKTPGYA
;
A
#
# COMPACT_ATOMS: atom_id res chain seq x y z
N LYS A 1 8.25 21.55 19.92
CA LYS A 1 9.31 21.54 18.87
C LYS A 1 10.06 20.23 19.04
N GLU A 2 10.14 19.42 17.99
CA GLU A 2 10.63 18.04 18.09
C GLU A 2 12.06 17.88 17.53
N ASP A 3 12.62 18.96 16.98
CA ASP A 3 13.95 19.00 16.36
C ASP A 3 15.00 19.63 17.30
N PHE A 4 15.13 19.09 18.52
CA PHE A 4 16.23 19.49 19.41
C PHE A 4 17.52 18.77 19.01
N SER A 5 18.62 19.50 19.03
CA SER A 5 19.95 18.93 18.83
C SER A 5 20.28 17.91 19.93
N GLU A 6 21.21 16.99 19.67
CA GLU A 6 21.66 16.04 20.70
C GLU A 6 22.21 16.76 21.94
N ALA A 7 22.84 17.92 21.76
CA ALA A 7 23.36 18.75 22.83
C ALA A 7 22.24 19.31 23.74
N GLU A 8 21.16 19.85 23.15
CA GLU A 8 20.03 20.41 23.92
C GLU A 8 19.25 19.32 24.69
N ILE A 9 19.10 18.14 24.07
CA ILE A 9 18.50 16.99 24.76
C ILE A 9 19.39 16.53 25.90
N LYS A 10 20.70 16.47 25.69
CA LYS A 10 21.63 16.08 26.75
C LYS A 10 21.58 17.06 27.92
N GLU A 11 21.55 18.36 27.64
CA GLU A 11 21.40 19.40 28.66
C GLU A 11 20.08 19.23 29.45
N SER A 12 18.99 18.92 28.76
CA SER A 12 17.68 18.69 29.39
C SER A 12 17.65 17.40 30.22
N GLN A 13 18.32 16.33 29.75
CA GLN A 13 18.50 15.09 30.51
C GLN A 13 19.36 15.30 31.75
N ASP A 14 20.39 16.14 31.67
CA ASP A 14 21.25 16.44 32.81
C ASP A 14 20.48 17.26 33.86
N LYS A 15 19.65 18.22 33.42
CA LYS A 15 18.71 18.94 34.30
C LYS A 15 17.71 17.99 34.96
N LEU A 16 17.12 17.08 34.20
CA LEU A 16 16.17 16.08 34.71
C LEU A 16 16.85 15.15 35.74
N ASN A 17 18.06 14.68 35.46
CA ASN A 17 18.84 13.88 36.40
C ASN A 17 19.13 14.63 37.69
N ALA A 18 19.57 15.90 37.61
CA ALA A 18 19.85 16.71 38.78
C ALA A 18 18.59 16.93 39.65
N VAL A 19 17.45 17.24 39.03
CA VAL A 19 16.18 17.41 39.75
C VAL A 19 15.75 16.09 40.39
N TYR A 20 15.80 14.98 39.66
CA TYR A 20 15.44 13.65 40.18
C TYR A 20 16.34 13.21 41.33
N ASP A 21 17.66 13.39 41.21
CA ASP A 21 18.62 13.01 42.25
C ASP A 21 18.42 13.87 43.52
N SER A 22 18.08 15.15 43.35
CA SER A 22 17.75 16.04 44.48
C SER A 22 16.46 15.62 45.19
N PHE A 23 15.44 15.23 44.42
CA PHE A 23 14.15 14.75 44.95
C PHE A 23 14.32 13.41 45.66
N SER A 24 14.95 12.44 45.00
CA SER A 24 15.12 11.08 45.51
C SER A 24 15.92 11.04 46.81
N LYS A 25 16.94 11.89 46.95
CA LYS A 25 17.72 12.03 48.19
C LYS A 25 16.89 12.53 49.37
N LYS A 26 15.88 13.36 49.13
CA LYS A 26 15.07 14.00 50.19
C LYS A 26 13.78 13.24 50.49
N HIS A 27 13.16 12.65 49.48
CA HIS A 27 11.80 12.08 49.55
C HIS A 27 11.73 10.61 49.12
N GLY A 28 12.85 9.98 48.76
CA GLY A 28 12.89 8.64 48.19
C GLY A 28 12.41 8.60 46.74
N PHE A 29 12.26 7.39 46.19
CA PHE A 29 11.80 7.20 44.80
C PHE A 29 10.39 7.75 44.57
N VAL A 30 10.12 8.16 43.33
CA VAL A 30 8.85 8.78 42.93
C VAL A 30 7.67 7.84 43.19
N ASN A 31 7.82 6.56 42.88
CA ASN A 31 6.75 5.56 43.05
C ASN A 31 6.68 4.94 44.45
N ASN A 32 7.38 5.49 45.44
CA ASN A 32 7.21 4.98 46.81
C ASN A 32 5.78 5.22 47.34
N LEU A 33 5.35 4.41 48.30
CA LEU A 33 3.97 4.44 48.82
C LEU A 33 3.52 5.83 49.31
N SER A 34 4.43 6.60 49.89
CA SER A 34 4.15 7.93 50.44
C SER A 34 3.95 8.98 49.34
N ASN A 35 4.83 8.98 48.33
CA ASN A 35 4.84 9.92 47.21
C ASN A 35 3.69 9.61 46.25
N THR A 36 3.45 8.33 45.94
CA THR A 36 2.30 7.90 45.14
C THR A 36 0.99 8.33 45.76
N ARG A 37 0.83 8.22 47.10
CA ARG A 37 -0.38 8.71 47.79
C ARG A 37 -0.52 10.22 47.74
N ALA A 38 0.58 10.96 47.90
CA ALA A 38 0.57 12.42 47.91
C ALA A 38 0.30 13.02 46.51
N LEU A 39 0.78 12.36 45.45
CA LEU A 39 0.69 12.83 44.07
C LEU A 39 -0.46 12.20 43.29
N ARG A 40 -1.23 11.27 43.87
CA ARG A 40 -2.30 10.53 43.18
C ARG A 40 -3.36 11.41 42.53
N GLU A 41 -3.67 12.54 43.15
CA GLU A 41 -4.69 13.47 42.67
C GLU A 41 -4.14 14.45 41.59
N ASP A 42 -2.84 14.40 41.30
CA ASP A 42 -2.21 15.20 40.24
C ASP A 42 -2.39 14.53 38.87
N SER A 43 -2.91 15.29 37.91
CA SER A 43 -3.15 14.81 36.55
C SER A 43 -1.86 14.42 35.80
N ASN A 44 -0.71 14.96 36.18
CA ASN A 44 0.59 14.66 35.57
C ASN A 44 1.32 13.52 36.28
N PHE A 45 0.82 13.01 37.40
CA PHE A 45 1.48 11.94 38.14
C PHE A 45 1.76 10.68 37.29
N PRO A 46 0.87 10.20 36.40
CA PRO A 46 1.17 9.04 35.56
C PRO A 46 2.43 9.23 34.69
N LEU A 47 2.64 10.43 34.17
CA LEU A 47 3.83 10.76 33.37
C LEU A 47 5.10 10.72 34.25
N VAL A 48 5.03 11.33 35.44
CA VAL A 48 6.14 11.36 36.39
C VAL A 48 6.43 9.97 36.96
N SER A 49 5.41 9.15 37.19
CA SER A 49 5.53 7.75 37.61
C SER A 49 6.26 6.92 36.55
N SER A 50 5.97 7.13 35.26
CA SER A 50 6.58 6.40 34.14
C SER A 50 8.08 6.61 33.94
N ILE A 51 8.69 7.58 34.64
CA ILE A 51 10.13 7.82 34.54
C ILE A 51 10.94 6.79 35.36
N GLU A 52 10.30 5.96 36.18
CA GLU A 52 10.96 4.87 36.91
C GLU A 52 10.52 3.51 36.34
N ILE A 53 11.46 2.58 36.25
CA ILE A 53 11.20 1.19 35.91
C ILE A 53 10.98 0.45 37.23
N LEU A 54 9.82 -0.18 37.35
CA LEU A 54 9.45 -1.00 38.50
C LEU A 54 9.67 -2.49 38.20
N ASP A 55 9.86 -3.29 39.24
CA ASP A 55 9.87 -4.76 39.14
C ASP A 55 8.46 -5.35 39.26
N GLU A 56 8.36 -6.69 39.31
CA GLU A 56 7.08 -7.40 39.44
C GLU A 56 6.36 -7.14 40.77
N GLU A 57 7.08 -6.60 41.76
CA GLU A 57 6.58 -6.28 43.10
C GLU A 57 6.32 -4.77 43.28
N GLU A 58 6.28 -4.00 42.18
CA GLU A 58 6.12 -2.54 42.16
C GLU A 58 7.25 -1.75 42.87
N ASN A 59 8.40 -2.37 43.10
CA ASN A 59 9.55 -1.71 43.69
C ASN A 59 10.43 -1.05 42.63
N PHE A 60 11.13 0.02 43.03
CA PHE A 60 12.08 0.69 42.14
C PHE A 60 13.19 -0.27 41.69
N LYS A 61 13.30 -0.47 40.38
CA LYS A 61 14.36 -1.27 39.75
C LYS A 61 15.44 -0.39 39.15
N ALA A 62 15.05 0.61 38.35
CA ALA A 62 16.00 1.48 37.64
C ALA A 62 15.35 2.80 37.20
N LYS A 63 16.20 3.78 36.86
CA LYS A 63 15.78 4.98 36.12
C LYS A 63 15.28 4.58 34.73
N GLY A 64 14.22 5.24 34.26
CA GLY A 64 13.64 5.05 32.94
C GLY A 64 14.54 5.56 31.80
N ASP A 65 14.21 5.13 30.60
CA ASP A 65 14.97 5.41 29.39
C ASP A 65 15.14 6.90 29.09
N ILE A 66 14.20 7.75 29.53
CA ILE A 66 14.24 9.21 29.36
C ILE A 66 15.48 9.87 29.96
N PHE A 67 16.10 9.25 30.99
CA PHE A 67 17.29 9.78 31.65
C PHE A 67 18.59 9.58 30.87
N SER A 68 18.61 8.67 29.90
CA SER A 68 19.85 8.23 29.23
C SER A 68 19.78 8.28 27.70
N LYS A 69 18.60 8.13 27.10
CA LYS A 69 18.42 8.13 25.65
C LYS A 69 17.19 8.92 25.22
N ARG A 70 17.20 9.32 23.94
CA ARG A 70 16.09 10.02 23.29
C ARG A 70 14.92 9.04 23.13
N THR A 71 13.79 9.31 23.79
CA THR A 71 12.58 8.46 23.76
C THR A 71 11.55 8.88 22.71
N ILE A 72 11.65 10.11 22.21
CA ILE A 72 10.81 10.66 21.14
C ILE A 72 11.73 11.06 19.99
N THR A 73 11.63 10.34 18.88
CA THR A 73 12.29 10.66 17.62
C THR A 73 11.22 10.86 16.56
N LYS A 74 11.29 11.97 15.83
CA LYS A 74 10.54 12.11 14.57
C LYS A 74 11.01 11.01 13.63
N ALA A 75 10.08 10.39 12.89
CA ALA A 75 10.46 9.53 11.78
C ALA A 75 11.39 10.31 10.85
N LYS A 76 12.62 9.82 10.67
CA LYS A 76 13.56 10.44 9.74
C LYS A 76 12.98 10.22 8.34
N VAL A 77 12.45 11.28 7.75
CA VAL A 77 12.00 11.24 6.36
C VAL A 77 13.26 11.04 5.54
N ILE A 78 13.30 9.97 4.76
CA ILE A 78 14.38 9.74 3.79
C ILE A 78 14.26 10.86 2.76
N ASP A 79 15.36 11.59 2.56
CA ASP A 79 15.45 12.79 1.74
C ASP A 79 15.97 12.49 0.33
N HIS A 80 16.73 11.40 0.16
CA HIS A 80 17.22 10.98 -1.14
C HIS A 80 17.40 9.47 -1.22
N VAL A 81 17.25 8.93 -2.44
CA VAL A 81 17.45 7.52 -2.76
C VAL A 81 18.07 7.39 -4.15
N ASP A 82 19.04 6.48 -4.29
CA ASP A 82 19.79 6.30 -5.55
C ASP A 82 19.02 5.45 -6.57
N THR A 83 18.20 4.50 -6.10
CA THR A 83 17.51 3.52 -6.96
C THR A 83 16.00 3.71 -7.02
N SER A 84 15.42 3.49 -8.20
CA SER A 84 13.96 3.55 -8.39
C SER A 84 13.20 2.50 -7.60
N LEU A 85 13.81 1.33 -7.36
CA LEU A 85 13.24 0.26 -6.54
C LEU A 85 13.12 0.66 -5.07
N GLU A 86 14.15 1.27 -4.49
CA GLU A 86 14.08 1.77 -3.12
C GLU A 86 13.05 2.89 -3.00
N ALA A 87 12.95 3.78 -4.00
CA ALA A 87 11.93 4.81 -4.04
C ALA A 87 10.51 4.21 -4.11
N LEU A 88 10.31 3.14 -4.89
CA LEU A 88 9.05 2.40 -4.95
C LEU A 88 8.69 1.81 -3.59
N VAL A 89 9.63 1.15 -2.92
CA VAL A 89 9.42 0.57 -1.58
C VAL A 89 9.01 1.64 -0.57
N LEU A 90 9.66 2.82 -0.60
CA LEU A 90 9.29 3.93 0.27
C LEU A 90 7.94 4.53 -0.06
N SER A 91 7.61 4.62 -1.35
CA SER A 91 6.31 5.08 -1.82
C SER A 91 5.20 4.18 -1.27
N ILE A 92 5.33 2.86 -1.39
CA ILE A 92 4.38 1.90 -0.82
C ILE A 92 4.36 1.98 0.71
N SER A 93 5.51 2.06 1.37
CA SER A 93 5.58 2.10 2.83
C SER A 93 4.98 3.37 3.44
N GLN A 94 5.10 4.52 2.77
CA GLN A 94 4.68 5.82 3.31
C GLN A 94 3.35 6.32 2.75
N LYS A 95 3.02 5.99 1.50
CA LYS A 95 1.80 6.42 0.80
C LYS A 95 0.77 5.31 0.66
N GLY A 96 1.21 4.04 0.68
CA GLY A 96 0.33 2.89 0.49
C GLY A 96 -0.03 2.59 -0.98
N TYR A 97 0.52 3.34 -1.93
CA TYR A 97 0.33 3.16 -3.38
C TYR A 97 1.57 3.67 -4.13
N VAL A 98 1.67 3.37 -5.44
CA VAL A 98 2.77 3.86 -6.28
C VAL A 98 2.57 5.35 -6.58
N ASP A 99 3.25 6.19 -5.81
CA ASP A 99 3.25 7.65 -5.95
C ASP A 99 4.52 8.13 -6.68
N PHE A 100 4.39 8.43 -7.98
CA PHE A 100 5.50 8.92 -8.80
C PHE A 100 5.96 10.32 -8.45
N ASP A 101 5.08 11.19 -7.92
CA ASP A 101 5.48 12.54 -7.52
C ASP A 101 6.40 12.45 -6.29
N TYR A 102 6.05 11.57 -5.35
CA TYR A 102 6.89 11.25 -4.20
C TYR A 102 8.24 10.63 -4.63
N MET A 103 8.22 9.67 -5.56
CA MET A 103 9.44 9.00 -6.03
C MET A 103 10.35 9.96 -6.81
N THR A 104 9.80 10.81 -7.66
CA THR A 104 10.52 11.86 -8.39
C THR A 104 11.23 12.81 -7.42
N ASN A 105 10.56 13.20 -6.34
CA ASN A 105 11.17 14.04 -5.30
C ASN A 105 12.31 13.35 -4.56
N LEU A 106 12.32 12.02 -4.47
CA LEU A 106 13.39 11.26 -3.80
C LEU A 106 14.59 10.98 -4.71
N THR A 107 14.35 10.67 -5.99
CA THR A 107 15.41 10.20 -6.92
C THR A 107 15.84 11.25 -7.93
N GLU A 108 15.13 12.38 -8.03
CA GLU A 108 15.30 13.42 -9.07
C GLU A 108 15.14 12.88 -10.51
N LYS A 109 14.50 11.72 -10.68
CA LYS A 109 14.24 11.11 -11.99
C LYS A 109 12.85 11.46 -12.47
N ASP A 110 12.70 11.63 -13.78
CA ASP A 110 11.38 11.82 -14.37
C ASP A 110 10.53 10.54 -14.31
N ARG A 111 9.21 10.73 -14.41
CA ARG A 111 8.22 9.64 -14.35
C ARG A 111 8.45 8.57 -15.41
N ASN A 112 8.79 8.94 -16.64
CA ASN A 112 8.96 7.97 -17.74
C ASN A 112 10.19 7.09 -17.49
N THR A 113 11.29 7.69 -17.03
CA THR A 113 12.48 6.96 -16.58
C THR A 113 12.15 6.02 -15.43
N LEU A 114 11.37 6.46 -14.43
CA LEU A 114 10.92 5.58 -13.35
C LEU A 114 10.08 4.39 -13.85
N ILE A 115 9.14 4.63 -14.78
CA ILE A 115 8.29 3.58 -15.35
C ILE A 115 9.13 2.53 -16.10
N GLU A 116 10.08 2.98 -16.92
CA GLU A 116 10.95 2.07 -17.68
C GLU A 116 11.91 1.29 -16.76
N GLU A 117 12.50 1.93 -15.75
CA GLU A 117 13.38 1.25 -14.78
C GLU A 117 12.63 0.25 -13.88
N LEU A 118 11.35 0.52 -13.59
CA LEU A 118 10.50 -0.32 -12.75
C LEU A 118 9.69 -1.35 -13.54
N ARG A 119 9.96 -1.48 -14.84
CA ARG A 119 9.26 -2.44 -15.70
C ARG A 119 9.42 -3.86 -15.15
N GLY A 120 8.29 -4.50 -14.85
CA GLY A 120 8.22 -5.84 -14.27
C GLY A 120 8.08 -5.87 -12.74
N GLU A 121 8.31 -4.74 -12.06
CA GLU A 121 8.02 -4.55 -10.63
C GLU A 121 6.75 -3.71 -10.41
N ILE A 122 6.34 -2.92 -11.40
CA ILE A 122 5.04 -2.24 -11.44
C ILE A 122 4.23 -2.64 -12.68
N PHE A 123 2.92 -2.58 -12.55
CA PHE A 123 1.94 -2.90 -13.60
C PHE A 123 0.80 -1.88 -13.57
N LEU A 124 0.21 -1.60 -14.72
CA LEU A 124 -0.94 -0.72 -14.83
C LEU A 124 -2.22 -1.49 -14.49
N ASN A 125 -2.95 -1.01 -13.48
CA ASN A 125 -4.22 -1.58 -13.07
C ASN A 125 -5.34 -1.13 -14.01
N ILE A 126 -5.85 -2.07 -14.80
CA ILE A 126 -6.93 -1.84 -15.76
C ILE A 126 -8.17 -2.56 -15.23
N ARG A 127 -9.24 -1.81 -14.94
CA ARG A 127 -10.50 -2.31 -14.38
C ARG A 127 -11.62 -2.31 -15.42
N GLU A 128 -12.67 -3.11 -15.22
CA GLU A 128 -13.83 -3.14 -16.13
C GLU A 128 -14.48 -1.77 -16.31
N GLU A 129 -14.57 -0.97 -15.24
CA GLU A 129 -15.14 0.38 -15.25
C GLU A 129 -14.43 1.33 -16.22
N ASN A 130 -13.18 1.02 -16.59
CA ASN A 130 -12.40 1.83 -17.51
C ASN A 130 -12.73 1.54 -18.99
N VAL A 131 -13.49 0.47 -19.26
CA VAL A 131 -13.74 -0.03 -20.62
C VAL A 131 -15.08 0.48 -21.16
N SER A 132 -15.03 1.49 -22.02
CA SER A 132 -16.19 1.93 -22.81
C SER A 132 -16.38 1.05 -24.05
N PHE A 133 -16.90 -0.17 -23.86
CA PHE A 133 -17.04 -1.18 -24.94
C PHE A 133 -17.85 -0.73 -26.16
N ASN A 134 -18.75 0.24 -26.00
CA ASN A 134 -19.68 0.68 -27.06
C ASN A 134 -19.23 1.93 -27.81
N GLN A 135 -18.02 2.46 -27.53
CA GLN A 135 -17.53 3.70 -28.11
C GLN A 135 -16.35 3.43 -29.05
N LYS A 136 -16.32 4.16 -30.17
CA LYS A 136 -15.18 4.15 -31.11
C LYS A 136 -13.90 4.50 -30.34
N LEU A 137 -12.81 3.77 -30.61
CA LEU A 137 -11.51 4.07 -30.01
C LEU A 137 -11.11 5.51 -30.38
N SER A 138 -10.80 6.29 -29.36
CA SER A 138 -10.21 7.62 -29.49
C SER A 138 -8.70 7.59 -29.23
N PHE A 139 -7.97 8.43 -29.97
CA PHE A 139 -6.54 8.68 -29.74
C PHE A 139 -6.31 9.88 -28.84
N ASP A 140 -7.37 10.62 -28.49
CA ASP A 140 -7.28 11.73 -27.57
C ASP A 140 -7.04 11.19 -26.15
N LEU A 141 -5.95 11.65 -25.53
CA LEU A 141 -5.52 11.14 -24.21
C LEU A 141 -6.53 11.46 -23.10
N GLU A 142 -7.37 12.47 -23.27
CA GLU A 142 -8.44 12.83 -22.32
C GLU A 142 -9.54 11.77 -22.24
N ASP A 143 -9.80 11.04 -23.33
CA ASP A 143 -10.83 9.99 -23.37
C ASP A 143 -10.39 8.74 -22.58
N GLY A 144 -9.09 8.58 -22.38
CA GLY A 144 -8.54 7.47 -21.61
C GLY A 144 -8.69 6.13 -22.31
N ASP A 145 -8.73 6.09 -23.64
CA ASP A 145 -8.89 4.87 -24.43
C ASP A 145 -7.57 4.11 -24.66
N LEU A 146 -6.44 4.79 -24.43
CA LEU A 146 -5.07 4.28 -24.51
C LEU A 146 -4.44 4.24 -23.11
N PRO A 147 -4.56 3.13 -22.35
CA PRO A 147 -4.24 3.11 -20.93
C PRO A 147 -2.82 3.58 -20.59
N PHE A 148 -1.82 3.15 -21.35
CA PHE A 148 -0.43 3.46 -21.04
C PHE A 148 -0.07 4.90 -21.40
N ALA A 149 -0.39 5.34 -22.62
CA ALA A 149 -0.15 6.69 -23.11
C ALA A 149 -0.83 7.74 -22.20
N CYS A 150 -2.07 7.47 -21.77
CA CYS A 150 -2.77 8.33 -20.81
C CYS A 150 -2.09 8.38 -19.44
N SER A 151 -1.51 7.26 -18.99
CA SER A 151 -0.88 7.13 -17.66
C SER A 151 0.56 7.66 -17.59
N ASP A 152 1.24 7.73 -18.75
CA ASP A 152 2.62 8.21 -18.87
C ASP A 152 2.66 9.74 -18.82
N GLU A 153 1.74 10.43 -19.51
CA GLU A 153 1.71 11.90 -19.57
C GLU A 153 1.10 12.56 -18.33
N THR A 154 0.08 11.95 -17.72
CA THR A 154 -0.62 12.55 -16.58
C THR A 154 -0.97 11.51 -15.52
N ASN A 155 -1.08 11.96 -14.27
CA ASN A 155 -1.59 11.13 -13.18
C ASN A 155 -3.11 10.96 -13.36
N SER A 156 -3.48 10.13 -14.32
CA SER A 156 -4.88 9.86 -14.65
C SER A 156 -5.54 9.10 -13.51
N PHE A 157 -6.61 9.66 -12.94
CA PHE A 157 -7.43 8.93 -11.95
C PHE A 157 -8.05 7.64 -12.51
N LYS A 158 -8.06 7.49 -13.85
CA LYS A 158 -8.60 6.31 -14.53
C LYS A 158 -7.68 5.10 -14.43
N TYR A 159 -6.36 5.30 -14.49
CA TYR A 159 -5.39 4.22 -14.51
C TYR A 159 -4.29 4.46 -13.48
N THR A 160 -4.10 3.50 -12.59
CA THR A 160 -3.08 3.57 -11.53
C THR A 160 -2.07 2.46 -11.69
N TYR A 161 -0.79 2.79 -11.48
CA TYR A 161 0.25 1.78 -11.36
C TYR A 161 0.17 1.13 -9.97
N VAL A 162 0.29 -0.18 -9.95
CA VAL A 162 0.31 -1.02 -8.75
C VAL A 162 1.55 -1.88 -8.77
N THR A 163 1.95 -2.39 -7.60
CA THR A 163 3.10 -3.29 -7.51
C THR A 163 2.81 -4.63 -8.17
N LYS A 164 3.87 -5.34 -8.54
CA LYS A 164 3.81 -6.72 -9.03
C LYS A 164 2.99 -7.63 -8.12
N ASP A 165 3.22 -7.57 -6.81
CA ASP A 165 2.52 -8.44 -5.85
C ASP A 165 1.01 -8.18 -5.82
N GLU A 166 0.59 -6.91 -5.94
CA GLU A 166 -0.83 -6.54 -6.03
C GLU A 166 -1.43 -6.93 -7.39
N TYR A 167 -0.69 -6.70 -8.48
CA TYR A 167 -1.17 -7.00 -9.82
C TYR A 167 -1.32 -8.51 -10.07
N LEU A 168 -0.35 -9.31 -9.62
CA LEU A 168 -0.29 -10.76 -9.83
C LEU A 168 -1.03 -11.57 -8.75
N SER A 169 -1.89 -10.90 -7.96
CA SER A 169 -2.76 -11.55 -6.97
C SER A 169 -4.25 -11.29 -7.26
N GLY A 170 -5.14 -11.93 -6.49
CA GLY A 170 -6.59 -11.79 -6.68
C GLY A 170 -7.14 -12.60 -7.85
N ASN A 171 -8.20 -12.10 -8.50
CA ASN A 171 -8.88 -12.81 -9.59
C ASN A 171 -8.12 -12.69 -10.92
N ILE A 172 -7.13 -13.56 -11.11
CA ILE A 172 -6.27 -13.57 -12.30
C ILE A 172 -7.07 -13.79 -13.60
N ARG A 173 -8.12 -14.62 -13.57
CA ARG A 173 -8.96 -14.89 -14.76
C ARG A 173 -9.73 -13.65 -15.21
N GLU A 174 -10.30 -12.91 -14.26
CA GLU A 174 -10.98 -11.64 -14.54
C GLU A 174 -10.00 -10.59 -15.09
N LYS A 175 -8.83 -10.42 -14.46
CA LYS A 175 -7.78 -9.51 -14.93
C LYS A 175 -7.35 -9.84 -16.37
N ILE A 176 -7.14 -11.11 -16.69
CA ILE A 176 -6.82 -11.54 -18.07
C ILE A 176 -7.97 -11.22 -19.02
N GLY A 177 -9.22 -11.46 -18.63
CA GLY A 177 -10.39 -11.13 -19.44
C GLY A 177 -10.47 -9.64 -19.80
N ILE A 178 -10.22 -8.77 -18.82
CA ILE A 178 -10.18 -7.31 -19.04
C ILE A 178 -9.07 -6.95 -20.03
N VAL A 179 -7.84 -7.45 -19.81
CA VAL A 179 -6.69 -7.17 -20.69
C VAL A 179 -6.94 -7.68 -22.11
N ASP A 180 -7.51 -8.89 -22.26
CA ASP A 180 -7.86 -9.45 -23.56
C ASP A 180 -8.89 -8.60 -24.30
N SER A 181 -9.87 -8.06 -23.58
CA SER A 181 -10.87 -7.18 -24.17
C SER A 181 -10.24 -5.89 -24.73
N TYR A 182 -9.28 -5.30 -24.02
CA TYR A 182 -8.51 -4.14 -24.51
C TYR A 182 -7.65 -4.49 -25.71
N ILE A 183 -6.90 -5.59 -25.67
CA ILE A 183 -6.08 -6.06 -26.79
C ILE A 183 -6.94 -6.24 -28.05
N ASN A 184 -8.12 -6.86 -27.91
CA ASN A 184 -9.04 -7.04 -29.04
C ASN A 184 -9.56 -5.71 -29.59
N ARG A 185 -9.89 -4.75 -28.72
CA ARG A 185 -10.32 -3.40 -29.11
C ARG A 185 -9.22 -2.66 -29.87
N LEU A 186 -7.99 -2.67 -29.37
CA LEU A 186 -6.85 -2.01 -30.03
C LEU A 186 -6.50 -2.67 -31.36
N ARG A 187 -6.51 -4.01 -31.45
CA ARG A 187 -6.31 -4.74 -32.71
C ARG A 187 -7.41 -4.45 -33.74
N GLN A 188 -8.65 -4.24 -33.29
CA GLN A 188 -9.73 -3.84 -34.18
C GLN A 188 -9.50 -2.43 -34.73
N ALA A 189 -9.08 -1.49 -33.88
CA ALA A 189 -8.74 -0.14 -34.30
C ALA A 189 -7.55 -0.10 -35.26
N GLU A 190 -6.49 -0.87 -34.98
CA GLU A 190 -5.32 -1.03 -35.85
C GLU A 190 -5.70 -1.40 -37.28
N ARG A 191 -6.64 -2.34 -37.45
CA ARG A 191 -7.14 -2.77 -38.77
C ARG A 191 -7.96 -1.71 -39.50
N MET A 192 -8.56 -0.78 -38.76
CA MET A 192 -9.42 0.28 -39.31
C MET A 192 -8.64 1.57 -39.58
N LEU A 193 -7.38 1.66 -39.16
CA LEU A 193 -6.55 2.86 -39.34
C LEU A 193 -6.05 3.02 -40.77
N PRO A 194 -6.12 4.24 -41.33
CA PRO A 194 -5.46 4.59 -42.60
C PRO A 194 -3.96 4.28 -42.58
N GLU A 195 -3.37 4.01 -43.75
CA GLU A 195 -1.92 3.78 -43.87
C GLU A 195 -1.07 5.01 -43.58
N GLU A 196 -1.64 6.21 -43.70
CA GLU A 196 -0.96 7.49 -43.55
C GLU A 196 -0.74 7.90 -42.08
N SER A 197 -1.39 7.23 -41.12
CA SER A 197 -1.28 7.52 -39.69
C SER A 197 -0.14 6.73 -39.02
N GLU A 198 1.12 7.06 -39.32
CA GLU A 198 2.28 6.36 -38.72
C GLU A 198 2.35 6.52 -37.19
N ASN A 199 2.14 7.72 -36.65
CA ASN A 199 2.22 7.98 -35.21
C ASN A 199 1.15 7.20 -34.42
N GLU A 200 -0.09 7.16 -34.90
CA GLU A 200 -1.18 6.43 -34.23
C GLU A 200 -0.90 4.93 -34.21
N ARG A 201 -0.31 4.39 -35.29
CA ARG A 201 0.12 2.99 -35.38
C ARG A 201 1.26 2.68 -34.42
N GLU A 202 2.24 3.57 -34.29
CA GLU A 202 3.33 3.41 -33.32
C GLU A 202 2.79 3.39 -31.88
N THR A 203 1.89 4.32 -31.55
CA THR A 203 1.24 4.36 -30.23
C THR A 203 0.47 3.06 -29.96
N LEU A 204 -0.33 2.57 -30.92
CA LEU A 204 -1.02 1.29 -30.77
C LEU A 204 -0.07 0.11 -30.61
N ALA A 205 1.04 0.08 -31.35
CA ALA A 205 2.02 -0.99 -31.25
C ALA A 205 2.67 -1.02 -29.85
N ASN A 206 3.00 0.16 -29.31
CA ASN A 206 3.54 0.30 -27.95
C ASN A 206 2.53 -0.14 -26.88
N GLU A 207 1.27 0.30 -26.99
CA GLU A 207 0.17 -0.11 -26.12
C GLU A 207 -0.04 -1.63 -26.14
N LEU A 208 -0.15 -2.22 -27.33
CA LEU A 208 -0.32 -3.66 -27.51
C LEU A 208 0.83 -4.45 -26.90
N SER A 209 2.07 -4.02 -27.15
CA SER A 209 3.27 -4.66 -26.59
C SER A 209 3.25 -4.67 -25.05
N ARG A 210 2.88 -3.53 -24.44
CA ARG A 210 2.77 -3.41 -22.97
C ARG A 210 1.61 -4.25 -22.42
N LEU A 211 0.43 -4.23 -23.04
CA LEU A 211 -0.71 -5.08 -22.64
C LEU A 211 -0.41 -6.57 -22.76
N GLU A 212 0.23 -7.00 -23.86
CA GLU A 212 0.63 -8.39 -24.06
C GLU A 212 1.65 -8.84 -23.02
N TYR A 213 2.58 -7.96 -22.64
CA TYR A 213 3.50 -8.23 -21.53
C TYR A 213 2.76 -8.45 -20.21
N GLN A 214 1.80 -7.57 -19.84
CA GLN A 214 1.01 -7.78 -18.62
C GLN A 214 0.22 -9.08 -18.64
N LYS A 215 -0.39 -9.41 -19.79
CA LYS A 215 -1.12 -10.66 -19.98
C LYS A 215 -0.20 -11.86 -19.76
N ALA A 216 1.01 -11.83 -20.33
CA ALA A 216 1.97 -12.93 -20.18
C ALA A 216 2.36 -13.15 -18.71
N GLU A 217 2.56 -12.08 -17.94
CA GLU A 217 2.84 -12.17 -16.50
C GLU A 217 1.65 -12.72 -15.71
N LEU A 218 0.42 -12.30 -16.01
CA LEU A 218 -0.79 -12.89 -15.41
C LEU A 218 -0.94 -14.38 -15.74
N GLN A 219 -0.62 -14.79 -16.97
CA GLN A 219 -0.67 -16.19 -17.37
C GLN A 219 0.36 -17.06 -16.63
N ARG A 220 1.53 -16.51 -16.29
CA ARG A 220 2.57 -17.22 -15.51
C ARG A 220 2.12 -17.56 -14.10
N VAL A 221 1.28 -16.73 -13.50
CA VAL A 221 0.74 -16.93 -12.14
C VAL A 221 -0.63 -17.61 -12.12
N MET A 222 -1.14 -18.06 -13.28
CA MET A 222 -2.42 -18.74 -13.37
C MET A 222 -2.41 -20.01 -12.49
N PRO A 223 -3.34 -20.15 -11.53
CA PRO A 223 -3.45 -21.36 -10.73
C PRO A 223 -3.74 -22.58 -11.59
N LYS A 224 -3.28 -23.75 -11.14
CA LYS A 224 -3.62 -25.03 -11.79
C LYS A 224 -5.13 -25.21 -11.79
N GLU A 225 -5.63 -25.76 -12.88
CA GLU A 225 -7.03 -26.19 -12.92
C GLU A 225 -7.23 -27.33 -11.92
N LEU A 226 -8.30 -27.23 -11.14
CA LEU A 226 -8.68 -28.24 -10.17
C LEU A 226 -9.85 -29.03 -10.75
N GLU A 227 -9.77 -30.35 -10.65
CA GLU A 227 -10.88 -31.22 -11.02
C GLU A 227 -11.98 -31.15 -9.96
N ALA A 228 -13.22 -31.47 -10.35
CA ALA A 228 -14.36 -31.43 -9.43
C ALA A 228 -14.15 -32.31 -8.18
N SER A 229 -13.41 -33.41 -8.31
CA SER A 229 -13.05 -34.30 -7.19
C SER A 229 -12.05 -33.69 -6.21
N GLU A 230 -11.28 -32.69 -6.62
CA GLU A 230 -10.27 -32.02 -5.79
C GLU A 230 -10.85 -30.86 -4.98
N ILE A 231 -12.10 -30.46 -5.28
CA ILE A 231 -12.78 -29.35 -4.62
C ILE A 231 -13.66 -29.90 -3.50
N ASN A 232 -13.21 -29.73 -2.25
CA ASN A 232 -14.01 -30.04 -1.07
C ASN A 232 -14.75 -28.80 -0.57
N VAL A 233 -16.08 -28.86 -0.57
CA VAL A 233 -16.95 -27.76 -0.18
C VAL A 233 -17.56 -28.00 1.19
N ARG A 234 -17.49 -27.00 2.07
CA ARG A 234 -18.26 -26.96 3.31
C ARG A 234 -19.35 -25.88 3.19
N LEU A 235 -20.54 -26.18 3.71
CA LEU A 235 -21.59 -25.18 3.87
C LEU A 235 -21.05 -24.03 4.74
N GLY A 236 -21.19 -22.79 4.26
CA GLY A 236 -20.63 -21.60 4.88
C GLY A 236 -19.26 -21.16 4.34
N ALA A 237 -18.74 -21.82 3.29
CA ALA A 237 -17.56 -21.32 2.58
C ALA A 237 -17.82 -19.93 1.96
N THR A 238 -16.96 -18.96 2.27
CA THR A 238 -17.13 -17.55 1.88
C THR A 238 -17.03 -17.27 0.39
N TRP A 239 -16.43 -18.18 -0.36
CA TRP A 239 -16.24 -18.07 -1.81
C TRP A 239 -17.44 -18.61 -2.62
N ILE A 240 -18.45 -19.19 -1.96
CA ILE A 240 -19.66 -19.68 -2.63
C ILE A 240 -20.75 -18.62 -2.52
N PRO A 241 -21.27 -18.11 -3.64
CA PRO A 241 -22.35 -17.14 -3.61
C PRO A 241 -23.58 -17.67 -2.88
N PRO A 242 -24.24 -16.88 -2.01
CA PRO A 242 -25.44 -17.31 -1.29
C PRO A 242 -26.55 -17.84 -2.21
N LYS A 243 -26.69 -17.25 -3.41
CA LYS A 243 -27.66 -17.65 -4.43
C LYS A 243 -27.45 -19.10 -4.92
N ASP A 244 -26.21 -19.54 -5.01
CA ASP A 244 -25.89 -20.91 -5.42
C ASP A 244 -26.21 -21.92 -4.32
N ILE A 245 -25.96 -21.54 -3.06
CA ILE A 245 -26.33 -22.36 -1.88
C ILE A 245 -27.86 -22.50 -1.82
N GLU A 246 -28.59 -21.40 -1.97
CA GLU A 246 -30.04 -21.37 -1.96
C GLU A 246 -30.62 -22.28 -3.07
N ARG A 247 -30.15 -22.11 -4.31
CA ARG A 247 -30.55 -22.96 -5.45
C ARG A 247 -30.28 -24.44 -5.17
N PHE A 248 -29.09 -24.77 -4.67
CA PHE A 248 -28.74 -26.16 -4.32
C PHE A 248 -29.68 -26.76 -3.27
N ILE A 249 -30.06 -25.98 -2.25
CA ILE A 249 -31.01 -26.41 -1.21
C ILE A 249 -32.39 -26.66 -1.83
N PHE A 250 -32.89 -25.75 -2.67
CA PHE A 250 -34.18 -25.93 -3.36
C PHE A 250 -34.19 -27.19 -4.22
N GLU A 251 -33.16 -27.42 -5.02
CA GLU A 251 -33.04 -28.59 -5.90
C GLU A 251 -32.94 -29.90 -5.09
N THR A 252 -32.16 -29.90 -4.00
CA THR A 252 -31.90 -31.09 -3.19
C THR A 252 -33.09 -31.47 -2.32
N LEU A 253 -33.67 -30.49 -1.61
CA LEU A 253 -34.79 -30.71 -0.69
C LEU A 253 -36.16 -30.65 -1.37
N LYS A 254 -36.20 -30.23 -2.65
CA LYS A 254 -37.44 -30.06 -3.45
C LYS A 254 -38.49 -29.21 -2.74
N THR A 255 -38.05 -28.17 -2.03
CA THR A 255 -38.95 -27.25 -1.34
C THR A 255 -39.74 -26.44 -2.37
N PRO A 256 -41.07 -26.27 -2.19
CA PRO A 256 -41.88 -25.50 -3.13
C PRO A 256 -41.40 -24.04 -3.17
N GLY A 257 -41.17 -23.50 -4.37
CA GLY A 257 -40.56 -22.20 -4.61
C GLY A 257 -41.45 -20.97 -4.33
N TYR A 258 -42.31 -21.05 -3.31
CA TYR A 258 -43.14 -19.93 -2.86
C TYR A 258 -42.98 -19.73 -1.35
N ALA A 259 -42.20 -18.72 -0.98
CA ALA A 259 -42.28 -17.99 0.29
C ALA A 259 -41.83 -16.54 0.03
#